data_AF-A0A2W5T7W2-F1
#
_entry.id   AF-A0A2W5T7W2-F1
#
_cell.length_a   1.000
_cell.length_b   1.000
_cell.length_c   1.000
_cell.angle_alpha   90.00
_cell.angle_beta   90.00
_cell.angle_gamma   90.00
#
_symmetry.space_group_name_H-M   'P 1'
#
loop_
_entity.id
_entity.type
_entity.pdbx_description
1 polymer ?
#
loop_
_entity_poly.entity_id
_entity_poly.type
_entity_poly.pdbx_seq_one_letter_code
_entity_poly.pdbx_strand_id
1 'polypeptide(L)'
;MNATTLPNRWHFPVIARHAARTLLGLLFVIASATYLLDLVPPPPQMPGAAGAFNDGLDAARYFMPLLKGTELLCGVLLLSNRFVPLALVVLAPIVVNIVAVHAFLMPEGLPMAIVVAAFHLSLAFAYRPAFAPLLTARAT
;
A
#
# COMPACT_ATOMS: atom_id res chain seq x y z
N MET A 1 -29.41 12.61 -30.52
CA MET A 1 -29.40 12.84 -29.07
C MET A 1 -27.93 12.86 -28.63
N ASN A 2 -27.38 14.05 -28.37
CA ASN A 2 -25.95 14.25 -28.10
C ASN A 2 -25.59 13.72 -26.72
N ALA A 3 -24.69 12.74 -26.67
CA ALA A 3 -24.01 12.34 -25.45
C ALA A 3 -23.08 13.48 -25.02
N THR A 4 -23.50 14.22 -24.00
CA THR A 4 -22.69 15.17 -23.27
C THR A 4 -21.54 14.43 -22.58
N THR A 5 -20.38 14.39 -23.25
CA THR A 5 -19.12 14.00 -22.61
C THR A 5 -18.81 15.02 -21.52
N LEU A 6 -19.07 14.68 -20.26
CA LEU A 6 -18.62 15.51 -19.14
C LEU A 6 -17.09 15.65 -19.24
N PRO A 7 -16.55 16.88 -19.35
CA PRO A 7 -15.10 17.05 -19.38
C PRO A 7 -14.54 16.55 -18.05
N ASN A 8 -13.72 15.51 -18.09
CA ASN A 8 -13.00 15.01 -16.92
C ASN A 8 -11.88 16.02 -16.59
N ARG A 9 -12.20 17.06 -15.81
CA ARG A 9 -11.30 18.21 -15.52
C ARG A 9 -10.18 17.92 -14.52
N TRP A 10 -10.03 16.67 -14.10
CA TRP A 10 -8.98 16.25 -13.17
C TRP A 10 -7.72 15.86 -13.95
N HIS A 11 -6.99 16.85 -14.44
CA HIS A 11 -5.65 16.66 -15.01
C HIS A 11 -4.67 16.35 -13.87
N PHE A 12 -4.68 15.12 -13.36
CA PHE A 12 -3.53 14.62 -12.60
C PHE A 12 -2.35 14.58 -13.57
N PRO A 13 -1.31 15.41 -13.39
CA PRO A 13 -0.22 15.45 -14.35
C PRO A 13 0.42 14.07 -14.40
N VAL A 14 0.72 13.60 -15.63
CA VAL A 14 1.30 12.28 -15.88
C VAL A 14 2.55 12.05 -15.02
N ILE A 15 3.33 13.11 -14.83
CA ILE A 15 4.53 13.17 -13.97
C ILE A 15 4.20 12.84 -12.51
N ALA A 16 3.16 13.45 -11.92
CA ALA A 16 2.79 13.20 -10.52
C ALA A 16 2.33 11.75 -10.30
N ARG A 17 1.56 11.18 -11.24
CA ARG A 17 1.17 9.77 -11.18
C ARG A 17 2.37 8.85 -11.26
N HIS A 18 3.33 9.16 -12.14
CA HIS A 18 4.56 8.37 -12.26
C HIS A 18 5.42 8.47 -11.00
N ALA A 19 5.60 9.67 -10.44
CA ALA A 19 6.32 9.88 -9.20
C ALA A 19 5.68 9.13 -8.03
N ALA A 20 4.37 9.30 -7.82
CA ALA A 20 3.65 8.62 -6.73
C ALA A 20 3.75 7.08 -6.84
N ARG A 21 3.61 6.53 -8.06
CA ARG A 21 3.76 5.09 -8.31
C ARG A 21 5.18 4.61 -8.00
N THR A 22 6.19 5.33 -8.47
CA THR A 22 7.59 4.94 -8.26
C THR A 22 7.98 5.05 -6.80
N LEU A 23 7.60 6.13 -6.11
CA LEU A 23 7.90 6.33 -4.69
C LEU A 23 7.20 5.29 -3.81
N LEU A 24 5.91 5.03 -4.04
CA LEU A 24 5.16 4.02 -3.28
C LEU A 24 5.72 2.61 -3.54
N GLY A 25 5.99 2.28 -4.81
CA GLY A 25 6.58 0.99 -5.17
C GLY A 25 7.96 0.80 -4.55
N LEU A 26 8.82 1.81 -4.61
CA LEU A 26 10.16 1.75 -4.03
C LEU A 26 10.12 1.59 -2.51
N LEU A 27 9.21 2.30 -1.84
CA LEU A 27 9.02 2.18 -0.39
C LEU A 27 8.69 0.73 0.00
N PHE A 28 7.71 0.11 -0.66
CA PHE A 28 7.34 -1.29 -0.36
C PHE A 28 8.43 -2.28 -0.73
N VAL A 29 9.12 -2.11 -1.87
CA VAL A 29 10.22 -2.99 -2.28
C VAL A 29 11.36 -2.92 -1.28
N ILE A 30 11.81 -1.72 -0.92
CA ILE A 30 12.92 -1.55 0.04
C ILE A 30 12.51 -2.13 1.39
N ALA A 31 11.35 -1.75 1.94
CA ALA A 31 10.90 -2.22 3.24
C ALA A 31 10.71 -3.75 3.32
N SER A 32 10.38 -4.38 2.20
CA SER A 32 10.23 -5.84 2.12
C SER A 32 11.55 -6.55 1.92
N ALA A 33 12.42 -6.02 1.04
CA ALA A 33 13.72 -6.59 0.77
C ALA A 33 14.62 -6.51 2.02
N THR A 34 14.58 -5.39 2.76
CA THR A 34 15.36 -5.25 4.00
C THR A 34 14.95 -6.26 5.07
N TYR A 35 13.67 -6.60 5.14
CA TYR A 35 13.16 -7.62 6.05
C TYR A 35 13.47 -9.05 5.57
N LEU A 36 13.11 -9.39 4.32
CA LEU A 36 13.22 -10.75 3.79
C LEU A 36 14.66 -11.23 3.61
N LEU A 37 15.61 -10.30 3.46
CA LEU A 37 17.03 -10.59 3.33
C LEU A 37 17.81 -10.32 4.63
N ASP A 38 17.11 -10.05 5.74
CA ASP A 38 17.70 -9.76 7.05
C ASP A 38 18.80 -8.67 7.00
N LEU A 39 18.58 -7.61 6.22
CA LEU A 39 19.60 -6.57 5.97
C LEU A 39 19.71 -5.55 7.11
N VAL A 40 18.74 -5.53 8.01
CA VAL A 40 18.65 -4.55 9.09
C VAL A 40 18.47 -5.31 10.41
N PRO A 41 19.20 -4.94 11.48
CA PRO A 41 19.00 -5.56 12.78
C PRO A 41 17.55 -5.38 13.25
N PRO A 42 16.99 -6.38 13.94
CA PRO A 42 15.64 -6.27 14.46
C PRO A 42 15.54 -5.07 15.40
N PRO A 43 14.43 -4.30 15.35
CA PRO A 43 14.23 -3.19 16.26
C PRO A 43 14.23 -3.70 17.71
N PRO A 44 14.61 -2.85 18.67
CA PRO A 44 14.52 -3.19 20.08
C PRO A 44 13.09 -3.59 20.44
N GLN A 45 12.95 -4.49 21.42
CA GLN A 45 11.65 -4.96 21.89
C GLN A 45 10.77 -3.78 22.28
N MET A 46 9.60 -3.71 21.64
CA MET A 46 8.63 -2.64 21.90
C MET A 46 7.88 -2.95 23.20
N PRO A 47 7.73 -1.99 24.11
CA PRO A 47 6.96 -2.19 25.33
C PRO A 47 5.45 -2.18 25.04
N GLY A 48 4.67 -2.78 25.96
CA GLY A 48 3.22 -2.64 26.00
C GLY A 48 2.48 -3.31 24.83
N ALA A 49 1.36 -2.70 24.42
CA ALA A 49 0.45 -3.28 23.42
C ALA A 49 1.09 -3.42 22.03
N ALA A 50 2.00 -2.52 21.65
CA ALA A 50 2.73 -2.60 20.39
C ALA A 50 3.64 -3.83 20.34
N GLY A 51 4.35 -4.13 21.44
CA GLY A 51 5.15 -5.35 21.58
C GLY A 51 4.31 -6.61 21.49
N ALA A 52 3.23 -6.68 22.28
CA ALA A 52 2.34 -7.84 22.27
C ALA A 52 1.72 -8.12 20.89
N PHE A 53 1.40 -7.07 20.13
CA PHE A 53 0.94 -7.20 18.76
C PHE A 53 2.03 -7.77 17.85
N ASN A 54 3.25 -7.21 17.89
CA ASN A 54 4.36 -7.66 17.05
C ASN A 54 4.76 -9.11 17.38
N ASP A 55 4.90 -9.44 18.66
CA ASP A 55 5.22 -10.80 19.12
C ASP A 55 4.16 -11.81 18.67
N GLY A 56 2.88 -11.42 18.67
CA GLY A 56 1.78 -12.24 18.15
C GLY A 56 1.87 -12.51 16.65
N LEU A 57 2.25 -11.50 15.86
CA LEU A 57 2.48 -11.66 14.41
C LEU A 57 3.68 -12.57 14.13
N ASP A 58 4.77 -12.40 14.88
CA ASP A 58 5.98 -13.19 14.74
C ASP A 58 5.77 -14.65 15.19
N ALA A 59 4.97 -14.88 16.24
CA ALA A 59 4.62 -16.22 16.73
C ALA A 59 3.92 -17.07 15.67
N ALA A 60 3.17 -16.46 14.76
CA ALA A 60 2.50 -17.17 13.65
C ALA A 60 3.51 -17.74 12.63
N ARG A 61 4.73 -17.19 12.55
CA ARG A 61 5.85 -17.55 11.64
C ARG A 61 5.58 -17.41 10.13
N TYR A 62 4.36 -17.64 9.66
CA TYR A 62 3.99 -17.50 8.25
C TYR A 62 3.57 -16.07 7.91
N PHE A 63 3.04 -15.32 8.87
CA PHE A 63 2.37 -14.05 8.62
C PHE A 63 3.33 -12.98 8.10
N MET A 64 4.47 -12.79 8.78
CA MET A 64 5.43 -11.76 8.37
C MET A 64 6.07 -12.05 6.99
N PRO A 65 6.54 -13.27 6.68
CA PRO A 65 6.97 -13.61 5.33
C PRO A 65 5.88 -13.43 4.27
N LEU A 66 4.63 -13.80 4.57
CA LEU A 66 3.50 -13.60 3.66
C LEU A 66 3.23 -12.12 3.41
N LEU A 67 3.19 -11.30 4.47
CA LEU A 67 2.96 -9.86 4.40
C LEU A 67 4.05 -9.19 3.56
N LYS A 68 5.32 -9.44 3.90
CA LYS A 68 6.48 -8.84 3.22
C LYS A 68 6.65 -9.37 1.79
N GLY A 69 6.35 -10.64 1.54
CA GLY A 69 6.30 -11.18 0.19
C GLY A 69 5.22 -10.52 -0.68
N THR A 70 4.05 -10.25 -0.10
CA THR A 70 2.95 -9.56 -0.78
C THR A 70 3.29 -8.10 -1.06
N GLU A 71 3.88 -7.39 -0.09
CA GLU A 71 4.38 -6.01 -0.26
C GLU A 71 5.46 -5.94 -1.34
N LEU A 72 6.42 -6.87 -1.35
CA LEU A 72 7.48 -6.94 -2.35
C LEU A 72 6.90 -7.15 -3.75
N LEU A 73 6.02 -8.14 -3.92
CA LEU A 73 5.38 -8.43 -5.19
C LEU A 73 4.61 -7.22 -5.71
N CYS A 74 3.77 -6.61 -4.87
CA CYS A 74 3.00 -5.43 -5.27
C CYS A 74 3.90 -4.22 -5.55
N GLY A 75 4.97 -4.03 -4.78
CA GLY A 75 5.97 -3.00 -5.01
C GLY A 75 6.65 -3.16 -6.37
N VAL A 76 7.07 -4.38 -6.74
CA VAL A 76 7.66 -4.68 -8.06
C VAL A 76 6.65 -4.44 -9.19
N LEU A 77 5.39 -4.84 -9.01
CA LEU A 77 4.31 -4.56 -9.97
C LEU A 77 4.11 -3.06 -10.17
N LEU A 78 4.08 -2.30 -9.06
CA LEU A 78 4.02 -0.85 -9.10
C LEU A 78 5.22 -0.28 -9.84
N LEU A 79 6.46 -0.66 -9.54
CA LEU A 79 7.69 -0.17 -10.20
C LEU A 79 7.76 -0.52 -11.70
N SER A 80 7.32 -1.71 -12.05
CA SER A 80 7.26 -2.20 -13.45
C SER A 80 6.10 -1.63 -14.24
N ASN A 81 5.25 -0.79 -13.63
CA ASN A 81 4.04 -0.22 -14.22
C ASN A 81 3.10 -1.32 -14.77
N ARG A 82 3.05 -2.48 -14.11
CA ARG A 82 2.31 -3.65 -14.56
C ARG A 82 1.29 -4.05 -13.50
N PHE A 83 0.06 -4.33 -13.92
CA PHE A 83 -1.05 -4.68 -13.02
C PHE A 83 -1.27 -3.67 -11.87
N VAL A 84 -1.04 -2.37 -12.13
CA VAL A 84 -1.12 -1.31 -11.10
C VAL A 84 -2.46 -1.31 -10.34
N PRO A 85 -3.64 -1.38 -10.99
CA PRO A 85 -4.91 -1.45 -10.26
C PRO A 85 -5.01 -2.66 -9.33
N LEU A 86 -4.55 -3.84 -9.77
CA LEU A 86 -4.54 -5.05 -8.94
C LEU A 86 -3.62 -4.90 -7.73
N ALA A 87 -2.41 -4.37 -7.93
CA ALA A 87 -1.46 -4.12 -6.84
C ALA A 87 -2.04 -3.15 -5.80
N LEU A 88 -2.76 -2.11 -6.23
CA LEU A 88 -3.45 -1.18 -5.32
C LEU A 88 -4.56 -1.88 -4.52
N VAL A 89 -5.35 -2.76 -5.15
CA VAL A 89 -6.40 -3.53 -4.44
C VAL A 89 -5.78 -4.45 -3.39
N VAL A 90 -4.70 -5.15 -3.72
CA VAL A 90 -4.01 -6.05 -2.77
C VAL A 90 -3.35 -5.26 -1.64
N LEU A 91 -2.76 -4.10 -1.93
CA LEU A 91 -2.14 -3.24 -0.92
C LEU A 91 -3.14 -2.49 -0.04
N ALA A 92 -4.40 -2.31 -0.47
CA ALA A 92 -5.40 -1.54 0.28
C ALA A 92 -5.58 -2.01 1.75
N PRO A 93 -5.83 -3.31 2.05
CA PRO A 93 -5.94 -3.75 3.45
C PRO A 93 -4.63 -3.61 4.23
N ILE A 94 -3.48 -3.75 3.56
CA ILE A 94 -2.16 -3.58 4.18
C ILE A 94 -1.95 -2.12 4.59
N VAL A 95 -2.26 -1.17 3.71
CA VAL A 95 -2.17 0.27 4.00
C VAL A 95 -3.11 0.67 5.11
N VAL A 96 -4.35 0.14 5.13
CA VAL A 96 -5.30 0.37 6.23
C VAL A 96 -4.74 -0.16 7.55
N ASN A 97 -4.13 -1.35 7.56
CA ASN A 97 -3.50 -1.90 8.75
C ASN A 97 -2.29 -1.06 9.21
N ILE A 98 -1.44 -0.59 8.29
CA ILE A 98 -0.33 0.32 8.59
C ILE A 98 -0.85 1.57 9.30
N VAL A 99 -1.88 2.22 8.76
CA VAL A 99 -2.47 3.42 9.38
C VAL A 99 -3.05 3.09 10.76
N ALA A 100 -3.76 1.97 10.90
CA ALA A 100 -4.36 1.57 12.18
C ALA A 100 -3.28 1.31 13.26
N VAL A 101 -2.26 0.52 12.95
CA VAL A 101 -1.17 0.22 13.89
C VAL A 101 -0.48 1.52 14.33
N HIS A 102 -0.19 2.44 13.42
CA HIS A 102 0.44 3.71 13.78
C HIS A 102 -0.51 4.66 14.51
N ALA A 103 -1.80 4.66 14.20
CA ALA A 103 -2.77 5.50 14.90
C ALA A 103 -3.03 5.05 16.34
N PHE A 104 -3.02 3.74 16.60
CA PHE A 104 -3.42 3.18 17.91
C PHE A 104 -2.27 2.65 18.76
N LEU A 105 -1.20 2.12 18.15
CA LEU A 105 -0.11 1.43 18.85
C LEU A 105 1.23 2.16 18.73
N MET A 106 1.52 2.77 17.58
CA MET A 106 2.82 3.39 17.27
C MET A 106 2.68 4.81 16.68
N PRO A 107 2.25 5.82 17.46
CA PRO A 107 1.99 7.18 16.97
C PRO A 107 3.19 7.87 16.32
N GLU A 108 4.41 7.50 16.72
CA GLU A 108 5.65 8.08 16.19
C GLU A 108 5.80 7.87 14.68
N GLY A 109 5.32 6.75 14.13
CA GLY A 109 5.36 6.48 12.69
C GLY A 109 4.12 6.94 11.92
N LEU A 110 3.14 7.57 12.60
CA LEU A 110 1.92 8.07 11.97
C LEU A 110 2.16 9.03 10.80
N PRO A 111 3.13 9.97 10.84
CA PRO A 111 3.42 10.82 9.70
C PRO A 111 3.77 10.03 8.44
N MET A 112 4.59 8.99 8.57
CA MET A 112 4.95 8.12 7.44
C MET A 112 3.76 7.29 6.96
N ALA A 113 2.93 6.78 7.88
CA ALA A 113 1.71 6.06 7.53
C ALA A 113 0.74 6.94 6.71
N ILE A 114 0.59 8.22 7.08
CA ILE A 114 -0.21 9.20 6.34
C ILE A 114 0.35 9.43 4.93
N VAL A 115 1.66 9.56 4.78
CA VAL A 115 2.31 9.73 3.47
C VAL A 115 2.05 8.51 2.57
N VAL A 116 2.20 7.30 3.10
CA VAL A 116 1.92 6.05 2.37
C VAL A 116 0.45 6.00 1.95
N ALA A 117 -0.48 6.30 2.86
CA ALA A 117 -1.90 6.35 2.58
C ALA A 117 -2.25 7.41 1.52
N ALA A 118 -1.64 8.60 1.59
CA ALA A 118 -1.84 9.67 0.63
C ALA A 118 -1.40 9.26 -0.77
N PHE A 119 -0.21 8.66 -0.93
CA PHE A 119 0.23 8.13 -2.22
C PHE A 119 -0.68 7.03 -2.73
N HIS A 120 -1.04 6.07 -1.87
CA HIS A 120 -1.94 4.98 -2.23
C HIS A 120 -3.31 5.51 -2.72
N LEU A 121 -3.93 6.41 -1.98
CA LEU A 121 -5.22 7.02 -2.33
C LEU A 121 -5.13 7.89 -3.58
N SER A 122 -4.04 8.64 -3.77
CA SER A 122 -3.83 9.44 -4.97
C SER A 122 -3.79 8.58 -6.23
N LEU A 123 -3.11 7.42 -6.16
CA LEU A 123 -3.05 6.46 -7.26
C LEU A 123 -4.41 5.78 -7.44
N ALA A 124 -5.06 5.37 -6.36
CA ALA A 124 -6.39 4.76 -6.44
C ALA A 124 -7.40 5.72 -7.09
N PHE A 125 -7.36 7.01 -6.75
CA PHE A 125 -8.20 8.03 -7.36
C PHE A 125 -7.87 8.26 -8.84
N ALA A 126 -6.60 8.20 -9.22
CA ALA A 126 -6.16 8.32 -10.62
C ALA A 126 -6.57 7.10 -11.47
N TYR A 127 -6.59 5.90 -10.90
CA TYR A 127 -6.99 4.65 -11.56
C TYR A 127 -8.45 4.26 -11.31
N ARG A 128 -9.26 5.13 -10.67
CA ARG A 128 -10.66 4.84 -10.29
C ARG A 128 -11.56 4.23 -11.39
N PRO A 129 -11.44 4.57 -12.70
CA PRO A 129 -12.28 3.93 -13.71
C PRO A 129 -11.98 2.43 -13.84
N ALA A 130 -10.75 2.00 -13.54
CA ALA A 130 -10.36 0.59 -13.56
C ALA A 130 -10.98 -0.22 -12.41
N PHE A 131 -11.45 0.43 -11.35
CA PHE A 131 -12.11 -0.22 -10.22
C PHE A 131 -13.62 -0.34 -10.38
N ALA A 132 -14.22 0.35 -11.36
CA ALA A 132 -15.67 0.33 -11.56
C ALA A 132 -16.26 -1.10 -11.68
N PRO A 133 -15.63 -2.05 -12.41
CA PRO A 133 -16.13 -3.43 -12.47
C PRO A 133 -16.08 -4.16 -11.11
N LEU A 134 -15.14 -3.82 -10.23
CA LEU A 134 -15.00 -4.44 -8.90
C LEU A 134 -16.15 -4.07 -7.95
N LEU A 135 -16.86 -2.97 -8.22
CA LEU A 135 -17.98 -2.49 -7.41
C LEU A 135 -19.33 -2.97 -7.94
N THR A 136 -19.33 -3.87 -8.94
CA THR A 136 -20.56 -4.51 -9.42
C THR A 136 -21.00 -5.58 -8.43
N ALA A 137 -22.29 -5.54 -8.03
CA ALA A 137 -22.83 -6.48 -7.04
C ALA A 137 -22.88 -7.93 -7.55
N ARG A 138 -22.88 -8.13 -8.87
CA ARG A 138 -22.82 -9.43 -9.53
C ARG A 138 -21.90 -9.33 -10.74
N ALA A 139 -20.90 -10.19 -10.81
CA ALA A 139 -20.11 -10.38 -12.02
C ALA A 139 -21.02 -11.01 -13.08
N THR A 140 -21.20 -10.31 -14.20
CA THR A 140 -21.95 -10.78 -15.37
C THR A 140 -21.01 -11.16 -16.49
#